data_AF-A0A0Q6D2Y7-F1
#
_entry.id   AF-A0A0Q6D2Y7-F1
#
_cell.length_a   1.000
_cell.length_b   1.000
_cell.length_c   1.000
_cell.angle_alpha   90.00
_cell.angle_beta   90.00
_cell.angle_gamma   90.00
#
_symmetry.space_group_name_H-M   'P 1'
#
loop_
_entity.id
_entity.type
_entity.pdbx_description
1 polymer ?
#
loop_
_entity_poly.entity_id
_entity_poly.type
_entity_poly.pdbx_seq_one_letter_code
_entity_poly.pdbx_strand_id
1 'polypeptide(L)'
;MNVETNTTAEAGPATATPESIAGLMFEPWVRDETTAEPPSNEEWKALGKDHLPIVRLAWITMFSTKAKLVEGFVDHQDMMMRLTEDCRHSVEFFRSFVTLLEAAEVRLLVAASASIDEAAA
;
A
#
# COMPACT_ATOMS: atom_id res chain seq x y z
N MET A 1 35.57 -8.76 34.94
CA MET A 1 34.22 -9.33 34.80
C MET A 1 34.05 -9.64 33.32
N ASN A 2 34.25 -10.90 32.95
CA ASN A 2 34.19 -11.35 31.56
C ASN A 2 32.71 -11.51 31.18
N VAL A 3 32.27 -10.82 30.14
CA VAL A 3 30.98 -11.06 29.51
C VAL A 3 31.26 -11.91 28.28
N GLU A 4 31.02 -13.21 28.41
CA GLU A 4 31.01 -14.13 27.28
C GLU A 4 29.76 -13.85 26.45
N THR A 5 29.94 -13.30 25.24
CA THR A 5 28.87 -13.19 24.27
C THR A 5 28.69 -14.54 23.59
N ASN A 6 27.66 -15.28 24.01
CA ASN A 6 27.21 -16.48 23.34
C ASN A 6 26.48 -16.08 22.05
N THR A 7 27.18 -16.11 20.92
CA THR A 7 26.59 -15.87 19.59
C THR A 7 25.71 -17.05 19.22
N THR A 8 24.39 -16.88 19.38
CA THR A 8 23.41 -17.81 18.80
C THR A 8 23.30 -17.47 17.31
N ALA A 9 23.57 -18.45 16.46
CA ALA A 9 23.47 -18.33 15.01
C ALA A 9 22.08 -17.81 14.59
N GLU A 10 22.06 -16.72 13.82
CA GLU A 10 20.86 -16.25 13.13
C GLU A 10 20.38 -17.35 12.16
N ALA A 11 19.25 -17.97 12.49
CA ALA A 11 18.47 -18.70 11.51
C ALA A 11 17.99 -17.67 10.47
N GLY A 12 18.47 -17.76 9.23
CA GLY A 12 17.95 -16.98 8.12
C GLY A 12 16.43 -17.21 7.96
N PRO A 13 15.70 -16.28 7.32
CA PRO A 13 14.25 -16.41 7.16
C PRO A 13 13.95 -17.70 6.40
N ALA A 14 13.20 -18.60 7.04
CA ALA A 14 12.76 -19.86 6.44
C ALA A 14 11.98 -19.53 5.15
N THR A 15 12.44 -20.04 4.02
CA THR A 15 11.74 -19.92 2.73
C THR A 15 10.43 -20.70 2.81
N ALA A 16 9.29 -20.02 2.62
CA ALA A 16 7.98 -20.66 2.60
C ALA A 16 7.85 -21.61 1.40
N THR A 17 7.38 -22.84 1.62
CA THR A 17 7.07 -23.82 0.57
C THR A 17 5.61 -23.72 0.14
N PRO A 18 5.23 -24.16 -1.08
CA PRO A 18 3.83 -24.16 -1.54
C PRO A 18 2.86 -24.84 -0.56
N GLU A 19 3.28 -25.97 0.03
CA GLU A 19 2.47 -26.74 0.99
C GLU A 19 2.29 -25.95 2.31
N SER A 20 3.34 -25.24 2.74
CA SER A 20 3.27 -24.37 3.94
C SER A 20 2.36 -23.15 3.71
N ILE A 21 2.26 -22.66 2.47
CA ILE A 21 1.38 -21.56 2.08
C ILE A 21 -0.06 -22.05 1.92
N ALA A 22 -0.29 -23.22 1.32
CA ALA A 22 -1.60 -23.85 1.21
C ALA A 22 -2.25 -24.11 2.57
N GLY A 23 -1.46 -24.46 3.59
CA GLY A 23 -1.93 -24.67 4.95
C GLY A 23 -2.30 -23.39 5.72
N LEU A 24 -2.09 -22.19 5.15
CA LEU A 24 -2.48 -20.94 5.79
C LEU A 24 -4.00 -20.78 5.72
N MET A 25 -4.61 -20.49 6.87
CA MET A 25 -6.03 -20.17 6.97
C MET A 25 -6.19 -18.66 7.13
N PHE A 26 -7.19 -18.09 6.46
CA PHE A 26 -7.57 -16.69 6.64
C PHE A 26 -9.08 -16.58 6.81
N GLU A 27 -9.50 -15.66 7.68
CA GLU A 27 -10.91 -15.35 7.86
C GLU A 27 -11.33 -14.23 6.90
N PRO A 28 -12.56 -14.29 6.34
CA PRO A 28 -13.15 -13.14 5.66
C PRO A 28 -13.14 -11.92 6.60
N TRP A 29 -12.90 -10.73 6.06
CA TRP A 29 -13.01 -9.52 6.87
C TRP A 29 -14.47 -9.34 7.30
N VAL A 30 -14.67 -9.07 8.58
CA VAL A 30 -15.99 -8.83 9.16
C VAL A 30 -16.54 -7.54 8.57
N ARG A 31 -17.74 -7.62 7.98
CA ARG A 31 -18.48 -6.44 7.54
C ARG A 31 -19.31 -5.92 8.73
N ASP A 32 -18.99 -4.75 9.24
CA ASP A 32 -19.83 -3.92 10.12
C ASP A 32 -20.55 -2.80 9.35
N GLU A 33 -21.43 -2.07 10.05
CA GLU A 33 -22.24 -0.95 9.52
C GLU A 33 -21.39 0.22 8.97
N THR A 34 -20.09 0.28 9.28
CA THR A 34 -19.13 1.28 8.78
C THR A 34 -18.25 0.78 7.63
N THR A 35 -18.15 -0.54 7.44
CA THR A 35 -17.44 -1.21 6.34
C THR A 35 -18.38 -1.56 5.17
N ALA A 36 -19.32 -0.66 4.90
CA ALA A 36 -20.37 -0.77 3.88
C ALA A 36 -19.83 -1.22 2.51
N GLU A 37 -20.75 -1.70 1.67
CA GLU A 37 -20.52 -2.17 0.30
C GLU A 37 -19.38 -1.44 -0.42
N PRO A 38 -18.56 -2.17 -1.20
CA PRO A 38 -17.49 -1.53 -1.96
C PRO A 38 -18.08 -0.37 -2.78
N PRO A 39 -17.39 0.79 -2.86
CA PRO A 39 -17.91 1.93 -3.59
C PRO A 39 -18.31 1.52 -5.01
N SER A 40 -19.40 2.08 -5.50
CA SER A 40 -19.78 1.96 -6.91
C SER A 40 -18.68 2.55 -7.81
N ASN A 41 -18.69 2.17 -9.09
CA ASN A 41 -17.73 2.72 -10.06
C ASN A 41 -17.79 4.26 -10.15
N GLU A 42 -18.94 4.87 -9.91
CA GLU A 42 -19.08 6.34 -9.92
C GLU A 42 -18.47 6.97 -8.67
N GLU A 43 -18.66 6.38 -7.49
CA GLU A 43 -17.99 6.81 -6.26
C GLU A 43 -16.48 6.63 -6.36
N TRP A 44 -16.01 5.54 -6.98
CA TRP A 44 -14.60 5.32 -7.30
C TRP A 44 -14.02 6.42 -8.19
N LYS A 45 -14.73 6.79 -9.25
CA LYS A 45 -14.30 7.87 -10.15
C LYS A 45 -14.22 9.21 -9.40
N ALA A 46 -15.18 9.48 -8.52
CA ALA A 46 -15.19 10.70 -7.72
C ALA A 46 -13.97 10.75 -6.77
N LEU A 47 -13.70 9.67 -6.04
CA LEU A 47 -12.51 9.57 -5.17
C LEU A 47 -11.21 9.70 -5.96
N GLY A 48 -11.11 9.03 -7.11
CA GLY A 48 -9.95 9.12 -7.99
C GLY A 48 -9.72 10.52 -8.57
N LYS A 49 -10.79 11.28 -8.82
CA LYS A 49 -10.71 12.65 -9.35
C LYS A 49 -9.95 13.60 -8.42
N ASP A 50 -9.99 13.38 -7.11
CA ASP A 50 -9.33 14.28 -6.15
C ASP A 50 -7.84 13.95 -5.98
N HIS A 51 -7.44 12.69 -6.18
CA HIS A 51 -6.05 12.25 -5.95
C HIS A 51 -5.21 12.14 -7.23
N LEU A 52 -5.78 11.74 -8.36
CA LEU A 52 -5.02 11.56 -9.62
C LEU A 52 -4.39 12.87 -10.16
N PRO A 53 -5.06 14.03 -10.10
CA PRO A 53 -4.42 15.30 -10.46
C PRO A 53 -3.22 15.63 -9.57
N ILE A 54 -3.30 15.30 -8.27
CA ILE A 54 -2.19 15.49 -7.32
C ILE A 54 -0.99 14.61 -7.69
N VAL A 55 -1.22 13.36 -8.11
CA VAL A 55 -0.15 12.49 -8.63
C VAL A 55 0.56 13.12 -9.83
N ARG A 56 -0.21 13.69 -10.77
CA ARG A 56 0.37 14.40 -11.93
C ARG A 56 1.20 15.61 -11.49
N LEU A 57 0.72 16.38 -10.51
CA LEU A 57 1.45 17.53 -9.98
C LEU A 57 2.72 17.09 -9.24
N ALA A 58 2.65 16.03 -8.44
CA ALA A 58 3.82 15.45 -7.79
C ALA A 58 4.87 15.02 -8.81
N TRP A 59 4.47 14.38 -9.91
CA TRP A 59 5.36 14.06 -11.02
C TRP A 59 6.06 15.32 -11.55
N ILE A 60 5.31 16.36 -11.90
CA ILE A 60 5.90 17.62 -12.40
C ILE A 60 6.88 18.24 -11.39
N THR A 61 6.55 18.20 -10.10
CA THR A 61 7.41 18.69 -9.02
C THR A 61 8.73 17.92 -8.95
N MET A 62 8.71 16.59 -9.08
CA MET A 62 9.93 15.76 -9.07
C MET A 62 10.89 16.06 -10.24
N PHE A 63 10.38 16.61 -11.35
CA PHE A 63 11.19 17.03 -12.50
C PHE A 63 11.46 18.55 -12.56
N SER A 64 11.01 19.31 -11.56
CA SER A 64 11.23 20.76 -11.48
C SER A 64 12.52 21.06 -10.72
N THR A 65 13.21 22.15 -11.10
CA THR A 65 14.40 22.60 -10.36
C THR A 65 13.99 23.25 -9.04
N LYS A 66 14.89 23.23 -8.05
CA LYS A 66 14.65 23.92 -6.77
C LYS A 66 14.32 25.40 -6.95
N ALA A 67 15.00 26.10 -7.87
CA ALA A 67 14.75 27.52 -8.13
C ALA A 67 13.31 27.78 -8.61
N LYS A 68 12.80 26.95 -9.52
CA LYS A 68 11.42 27.05 -10.02
C LYS A 68 10.39 26.76 -8.93
N LEU A 69 10.68 25.81 -8.05
CA LEU A 69 9.80 25.52 -6.91
C LEU A 69 9.78 26.69 -5.91
N VAL A 70 10.94 27.29 -5.62
CA VAL A 70 11.03 28.48 -4.76
C VAL A 70 10.25 29.65 -5.34
N GLU A 71 10.37 29.91 -6.65
CA GLU A 71 9.57 30.92 -7.36
C GLU A 71 8.08 30.68 -7.15
N GLY A 72 7.61 29.44 -7.32
CA GLY A 72 6.21 29.08 -7.04
C GLY A 72 5.78 29.37 -5.60
N PHE A 73 6.65 29.15 -4.60
CA PHE A 73 6.36 29.48 -3.20
C PHE A 73 6.37 30.97 -2.91
N VAL A 74 7.15 31.77 -3.65
CA VAL A 74 7.16 33.23 -3.53
C VAL A 74 5.90 33.82 -4.15
N ASP A 75 5.52 33.36 -5.34
CA ASP A 75 4.42 33.94 -6.11
C ASP A 75 3.04 33.45 -5.66
N HIS A 76 2.96 32.19 -5.18
CA HIS A 76 1.70 31.50 -4.90
C HIS A 76 1.77 30.64 -3.63
N GLN A 77 2.28 31.22 -2.54
CA GLN A 77 2.57 30.52 -1.28
C GLN A 77 1.41 29.62 -0.79
N ASP A 78 0.20 30.16 -0.65
CA ASP A 78 -0.95 29.42 -0.10
C ASP A 78 -1.32 28.20 -0.95
N MET A 79 -1.28 28.36 -2.29
CA MET A 79 -1.55 27.28 -3.22
C MET A 79 -0.47 26.18 -3.13
N MET A 80 0.80 26.56 -3.03
CA MET A 80 1.90 25.61 -2.91
C MET A 80 1.89 24.87 -1.56
N MET A 81 1.50 25.55 -0.49
CA MET A 81 1.29 24.92 0.82
C MET A 81 0.12 23.92 0.77
N ARG A 82 -1.00 24.30 0.14
CA ARG A 82 -2.13 23.39 -0.06
C ARG A 82 -1.75 22.17 -0.90
N LEU A 83 -1.01 22.37 -1.99
CA LEU A 83 -0.52 21.25 -2.82
C LEU A 83 0.38 20.29 -2.02
N THR A 84 1.23 20.84 -1.14
CA THR A 84 2.09 20.02 -0.27
C THR A 84 1.25 19.14 0.65
N GLU A 85 0.17 19.68 1.21
CA GLU A 85 -0.76 18.94 2.06
C GLU A 85 -1.60 17.92 1.27
N ASP A 86 -2.10 18.30 0.10
CA ASP A 86 -2.85 17.40 -0.78
C ASP A 86 -2.00 16.20 -1.23
N CYS A 87 -0.69 16.40 -1.44
CA CYS A 87 0.27 15.32 -1.66
C CYS A 87 0.31 14.35 -0.48
N ARG A 88 0.31 14.84 0.76
CA ARG A 88 0.32 14.01 1.97
C ARG A 88 -0.97 13.20 2.10
N HIS A 89 -2.14 13.83 1.94
CA HIS A 89 -3.42 13.13 1.96
C HIS A 89 -3.52 12.08 0.85
N SER A 90 -3.00 12.37 -0.34
CA SER A 90 -2.97 11.40 -1.44
C SER A 90 -2.09 10.19 -1.12
N VAL A 91 -0.96 10.37 -0.44
CA VAL A 91 -0.13 9.24 0.03
C VAL A 91 -0.90 8.35 0.99
N GLU A 92 -1.62 8.93 1.96
CA GLU A 92 -2.44 8.18 2.92
C GLU A 92 -3.56 7.40 2.22
N PHE A 93 -4.24 8.04 1.26
CA PHE A 93 -5.23 7.39 0.42
C PHE A 93 -4.63 6.18 -0.32
N PHE A 94 -3.54 6.36 -1.08
CA PHE A 94 -2.94 5.29 -1.88
C PHE A 94 -2.35 4.15 -1.03
N ARG A 95 -1.83 4.42 0.18
CA ARG A 95 -1.36 3.37 1.09
C ARG A 95 -2.47 2.40 1.47
N SER A 96 -3.69 2.89 1.63
CA SER A 96 -4.85 2.04 1.93
C SER A 96 -5.11 1.03 0.78
N PHE A 97 -4.92 1.44 -0.48
CA PHE A 97 -5.01 0.53 -1.63
C PHE A 97 -3.88 -0.47 -1.68
N VAL A 98 -2.65 -0.05 -1.38
CA VAL A 98 -1.51 -0.97 -1.31
C VAL A 98 -1.79 -2.08 -0.30
N THR A 99 -2.22 -1.73 0.92
CA THR A 99 -2.59 -2.72 1.94
C THR A 99 -3.73 -3.64 1.49
N LEU A 100 -4.77 -3.09 0.85
CA LEU A 100 -5.88 -3.89 0.31
C LEU A 100 -5.40 -4.88 -0.75
N LEU A 101 -4.58 -4.43 -1.69
CA LEU A 101 -4.08 -5.22 -2.81
C LEU A 101 -3.10 -6.30 -2.34
N GLU A 102 -2.18 -5.99 -1.43
CA GLU A 102 -1.25 -6.95 -0.83
C GLU A 102 -2.01 -8.03 -0.05
N ALA A 103 -3.03 -7.65 0.74
CA ALA A 103 -3.86 -8.61 1.45
C ALA A 103 -4.65 -9.52 0.49
N ALA A 104 -5.17 -8.97 -0.62
CA ALA A 104 -5.85 -9.73 -1.65
C ALA A 104 -4.88 -10.69 -2.38
N GLU A 105 -3.68 -10.23 -2.72
CA GLU A 105 -2.64 -11.05 -3.36
C GLU A 105 -2.29 -12.27 -2.50
N VAL A 106 -2.01 -12.07 -1.21
CA VAL A 106 -1.69 -13.18 -0.29
C VAL A 106 -2.83 -14.20 -0.25
N ARG A 107 -4.09 -13.75 -0.18
CA ARG A 107 -5.25 -14.66 -0.19
C ARG A 107 -5.37 -15.45 -1.49
N LEU A 108 -5.10 -14.81 -2.63
CA LEU A 108 -5.10 -15.48 -3.93
C LEU A 108 -3.97 -16.49 -4.05
N LEU A 109 -2.78 -16.19 -3.50
CA LEU A 109 -1.65 -17.13 -3.47
C LEU A 109 -1.96 -18.36 -2.62
N VAL A 110 -2.53 -18.18 -1.43
CA VAL A 110 -2.96 -19.30 -0.57
C VAL A 110 -3.99 -20.17 -1.31
N ALA A 111 -5.01 -19.56 -1.91
CA ALA A 111 -6.03 -20.29 -2.67
C ALA A 111 -5.43 -21.03 -3.88
N ALA A 112 -4.52 -20.40 -4.61
CA ALA A 112 -3.85 -21.01 -5.75
C ALA A 112 -2.99 -22.20 -5.31
N SER A 113 -2.24 -22.09 -4.21
CA SER A 113 -1.46 -23.19 -3.66
C SER A 113 -2.33 -24.36 -3.21
N ALA A 114 -3.44 -24.10 -2.50
CA ALA A 114 -4.38 -25.15 -2.10
C ALA A 114 -5.05 -25.85 -3.30
N SER A 115 -5.30 -25.14 -4.39
CA SER A 115 -5.92 -25.72 -5.60
C SER A 115 -5.06 -26.79 -6.28
N ILE A 116 -3.73 -26.74 -6.10
CA ILE A 116 -2.80 -27.74 -6.64
C ILE A 116 -2.98 -29.07 -5.89
N ASP A 117 -3.15 -29.02 -4.57
CA ASP A 117 -3.37 -30.19 -3.73
C ASP A 117 -4.75 -30.81 -4.02
N GLU A 118 -5.79 -29.97 -4.21
CA GLU A 118 -7.13 -30.44 -4.56
C GLU A 118 -7.20 -31.09 -5.95
N ALA A 119 -6.42 -30.62 -6.92
CA ALA A 119 -6.38 -31.21 -8.27
C ALA A 119 -5.62 -32.55 -8.33
N ALA A 120 -4.83 -32.88 -7.32
CA ALA A 120 -4.06 -34.11 -7.21
C ALA A 120 -4.77 -35.21 -6.38
N ALA A 121 -5.87 -34.88 -5.71
CA ALA A 121 -6.69 -35.77 -4.88
C ALA A 121 -7.87 -36.38 -5.66
#